data_AF-A0A366DK68-F1
#
_entry.id   AF-A0A366DK68-F1
#
_cell.length_a   1.000
_cell.length_b   1.000
_cell.length_c   1.000
_cell.angle_alpha   90.00
_cell.angle_beta   90.00
_cell.angle_gamma   90.00
#
_symmetry.space_group_name_H-M   'P 1'
#
loop_
_entity.id
_entity.type
_entity.pdbx_description
1 polymer ?
#
loop_
_entity_poly.entity_id
_entity_poly.type
_entity_poly.pdbx_seq_one_letter_code
_entity_poly.pdbx_strand_id
1 'polypeptide(L)'
;MAYIEPLFRAWATRMGFHNKQVLVAGQKIGIKNTTTASLTYRGKRELTLTERLAMSAVRAGLQPWDPAYDDVLTAVSPAAPDATSE
;
A
#
# COMPACT_ATOMS: atom_id res chain seq x y z
N MET A 1 23.94 17.85 0.40
CA MET A 1 22.81 17.13 -0.24
C MET A 1 22.02 16.43 0.85
N ALA A 2 20.78 16.84 1.11
CA ALA A 2 19.92 16.12 2.03
C ALA A 2 19.55 14.77 1.41
N TYR A 3 19.87 13.67 2.09
CA TYR A 3 19.48 12.34 1.66
C TYR A 3 17.97 12.23 1.89
N ILE A 4 17.17 12.38 0.84
CA ILE A 4 15.73 12.13 0.94
C ILE A 4 15.59 10.62 1.14
N GLU A 5 15.13 10.22 2.32
CA GLU A 5 14.89 8.82 2.63
C GLU A 5 13.88 8.24 1.62
N PRO A 6 14.13 7.06 1.03
CA PRO A 6 13.19 6.45 0.10
C PRO A 6 11.81 6.27 0.74
N LEU A 7 10.75 6.71 0.05
CA LEU A 7 9.37 6.66 0.56
C LEU A 7 8.98 5.28 1.10
N PHE A 8 9.35 4.22 0.38
CA PHE A 8 9.07 2.85 0.80
C PHE A 8 9.78 2.47 2.11
N ARG A 9 11.02 2.92 2.31
CA ARG A 9 11.80 2.65 3.53
C ARG A 9 11.21 3.37 4.74
N ALA A 10 10.84 4.63 4.59
CA ALA A 10 10.20 5.40 5.65
C ALA A 10 8.85 4.78 6.04
N TRP A 11 8.04 4.39 5.06
CA TRP A 11 6.76 3.72 5.30
C TRP A 11 6.93 2.36 5.98
N ALA A 12 7.83 1.50 5.48
CA ALA A 12 8.07 0.18 6.05
C ALA A 12 8.50 0.26 7.51
N THR A 13 9.40 1.21 7.82
CA THR A 13 9.85 1.48 9.19
C THR A 13 8.69 1.93 10.09
N ARG A 14 7.81 2.83 9.61
CA ARG A 14 6.63 3.31 10.34
C ARG A 14 5.55 2.24 10.55
N MET A 15 5.55 1.20 9.72
CA MET A 15 4.71 0.01 9.88
C MET A 15 5.34 -1.03 10.81
N GLY A 16 6.56 -0.79 11.32
CA GLY A 16 7.27 -1.68 12.24
C GLY A 16 8.13 -2.75 11.58
N PHE A 17 8.30 -2.72 10.25
CA PHE A 17 9.15 -3.67 9.55
C PHE A 17 10.63 -3.32 9.70
N HIS A 18 11.47 -4.32 9.95
CA HIS A 18 12.92 -4.16 10.00
C HIS A 18 13.60 -4.52 8.67
N ASN A 19 14.90 -4.22 8.55
CA ASN A 19 15.69 -4.40 7.31
C ASN A 19 15.66 -5.82 6.70
N LYS A 20 15.38 -6.87 7.49
CA LYS A 20 15.29 -8.25 6.97
C LYS A 20 13.85 -8.62 6.56
N GLN A 21 12.87 -7.80 6.90
CA GLN A 21 11.45 -7.96 6.54
C GLN A 21 11.04 -7.12 5.34
N VAL A 22 12.00 -6.57 4.58
CA VAL A 22 11.71 -5.73 3.41
C VAL A 22 10.86 -6.45 2.37
N LEU A 23 11.09 -7.74 2.16
CA LEU A 23 10.24 -8.55 1.27
C LEU A 23 8.81 -8.65 1.81
N VAL A 24 8.64 -8.89 3.11
CA VAL A 24 7.33 -8.99 3.76
C VAL A 24 6.56 -7.68 3.64
N ALA A 25 7.22 -6.55 3.87
CA ALA A 25 6.66 -5.22 3.65
C ALA A 25 6.26 -5.00 2.17
N GLY A 26 7.10 -5.46 1.24
CA GLY A 26 6.83 -5.37 -0.20
C GLY A 26 5.62 -6.20 -0.63
N GLN A 27 5.47 -7.40 -0.08
CA GLN A 27 4.35 -8.29 -0.38
C GLN A 27 3.01 -7.67 0.02
N LYS A 28 2.96 -6.87 1.11
CA LYS A 28 1.74 -6.15 1.51
C LYS A 28 1.24 -5.16 0.46
N ILE A 29 2.11 -4.69 -0.43
CA ILE A 29 1.78 -3.71 -1.48
C ILE A 29 1.91 -4.30 -2.89
N GLY A 30 1.98 -5.63 -3.03
CA GLY A 30 2.01 -6.32 -4.31
C GLY A 30 3.40 -6.56 -4.92
N ILE A 31 4.49 -6.24 -4.21
CA ILE A 31 5.85 -6.57 -4.68
C ILE A 31 6.13 -8.05 -4.38
N LYS A 32 6.24 -8.87 -5.43
CA LYS A 32 6.35 -10.33 -5.31
C LYS A 32 7.76 -10.84 -5.10
N ASN A 33 8.79 -10.11 -5.54
CA ASN A 33 10.16 -10.61 -5.57
C ASN A 33 11.11 -9.78 -4.67
N THR A 34 12.12 -10.46 -4.14
CA THR A 34 13.10 -9.87 -3.20
C THR A 34 13.94 -8.76 -3.83
N THR A 35 14.32 -8.92 -5.10
CA THR A 35 15.17 -7.97 -5.82
C THR A 35 14.47 -6.61 -5.95
N THR A 36 13.24 -6.61 -6.44
CA THR A 36 12.39 -5.43 -6.60
C THR A 36 12.12 -4.77 -5.25
N ALA A 37 11.81 -5.55 -4.21
CA ALA A 37 11.62 -5.00 -2.85
C ALA A 37 12.89 -4.31 -2.35
N SER A 38 14.06 -4.93 -2.54
CA SER A 38 15.38 -4.39 -2.16
C SER A 38 15.74 -3.12 -2.94
N LEU A 39 15.52 -3.10 -4.26
CA LEU A 39 15.77 -1.92 -5.10
C LEU A 39 14.88 -0.74 -4.70
N THR A 40 13.60 -1.00 -4.43
CA THR A 40 12.64 0.01 -3.98
C THR A 40 13.01 0.54 -2.59
N TYR A 41 13.42 -0.34 -1.68
CA TYR A 41 13.86 0.04 -0.32
C TYR A 41 15.12 0.91 -0.32
N ARG A 42 16.01 0.70 -1.29
CA ARG A 42 17.22 1.49 -1.47
C ARG A 42 16.99 2.77 -2.30
N GLY A 43 15.76 3.04 -2.74
CA GLY A 43 15.44 4.18 -3.61
C GLY A 43 15.99 4.07 -5.03
N LYS A 44 16.41 2.87 -5.46
CA LYS A 44 16.92 2.60 -6.83
C LYS A 44 15.80 2.31 -7.83
N ARG A 45 14.58 2.15 -7.34
CA ARG A 45 13.35 1.96 -8.10
C ARG A 45 12.27 2.85 -7.51
N GLU A 46 11.54 3.53 -8.38
CA GLU A 46 10.37 4.30 -7.98
C GLU A 46 9.15 3.39 -7.78
N LEU A 47 8.30 3.77 -6.83
CA LEU A 47 7.03 3.11 -6.60
C LEU A 47 6.03 3.51 -7.70
N THR A 48 5.30 2.53 -8.21
CA THR A 48 4.17 2.81 -9.10
C THR A 48 3.04 3.53 -8.35
N LEU A 49 2.09 4.11 -9.08
CA LEU A 49 0.89 4.69 -8.47
C LEU A 49 0.12 3.63 -7.65
N THR A 50 -0.06 2.44 -8.21
CA THR A 50 -0.76 1.32 -7.55
C THR A 50 -0.08 0.91 -6.25
N GLU A 51 1.26 0.82 -6.23
CA GLU A 51 2.01 0.49 -5.02
C GLU A 51 1.87 1.57 -3.94
N ARG A 52 1.87 2.86 -4.33
CA ARG A 52 1.64 3.98 -3.40
C ARG A 52 0.21 3.97 -2.83
N LEU A 53 -0.79 3.66 -3.64
CA LEU A 53 -2.17 3.51 -3.17
C LEU A 53 -2.29 2.32 -2.21
N ALA A 54 -1.64 1.19 -2.52
CA ALA A 54 -1.60 0.04 -1.63
C ALA A 54 -0.92 0.36 -0.29
N MET A 55 0.12 1.20 -0.25
CA MET A 55 0.72 1.68 1.00
C MET A 55 -0.28 2.43 1.88
N SER A 56 -1.12 3.28 1.27
CA SER A 56 -2.20 4.00 1.99
C SER A 56 -3.27 3.03 2.48
N ALA A 57 -3.71 2.08 1.65
CA ALA A 57 -4.71 1.09 2.01
C ALA A 57 -4.27 0.23 3.19
N VAL A 58 -3.03 -0.30 3.15
CA VAL A 58 -2.45 -1.09 4.25
C VAL A 58 -2.33 -0.26 5.52
N ARG A 59 -1.95 1.02 5.42
CA ARG A 59 -1.86 1.91 6.59
C ARG A 59 -3.23 2.19 7.21
N ALA A 60 -4.27 2.28 6.39
CA ALA A 60 -5.65 2.47 6.83
C ALA A 60 -6.31 1.17 7.35
N GLY A 61 -5.62 0.03 7.28
CA GLY A 61 -6.17 -1.27 7.67
C GLY A 61 -7.22 -1.81 6.69
N LEU A 62 -7.26 -1.27 5.47
CA LEU A 62 -8.17 -1.76 4.44
C LEU A 62 -7.72 -3.14 3.95
N GLN A 63 -8.68 -4.04 3.81
CA GLN A 63 -8.43 -5.34 3.21
C GLN A 63 -8.43 -5.23 1.68
N PRO A 64 -7.73 -6.15 0.98
CA PRO A 64 -7.89 -6.31 -0.45
C PRO A 64 -9.37 -6.50 -0.79
N TRP A 65 -9.80 -5.91 -1.91
CA TRP A 65 -11.16 -6.10 -2.36
C TRP A 65 -11.40 -7.56 -2.72
N ASP A 66 -12.47 -8.11 -2.18
CA ASP A 66 -13.09 -9.35 -2.62
C ASP A 66 -14.61 -9.20 -2.54
N PRO A 67 -15.39 -10.02 -3.27
CA PRO A 67 -16.85 -9.89 -3.30
C PRO A 67 -17.52 -9.98 -1.92
N ALA A 68 -16.98 -10.76 -0.99
CA ALA A 68 -17.55 -10.88 0.36
C ALA A 68 -17.22 -9.66 1.23
N TYR A 69 -16.06 -9.03 1.01
CA TYR A 69 -15.70 -7.79 1.66
C TYR A 69 -16.48 -6.59 1.10
N ASP A 70 -16.93 -6.65 -0.15
CA ASP A 70 -17.80 -5.63 -0.76
C ASP A 70 -19.13 -5.47 -0.02
N ASP A 71 -19.74 -6.58 0.41
CA ASP A 71 -20.94 -6.57 1.24
C ASP A 71 -20.71 -5.84 2.57
N VAL A 72 -19.53 -6.02 3.17
CA VAL A 72 -19.12 -5.35 4.41
C VAL A 72 -18.93 -3.85 4.19
N LEU A 73 -18.30 -3.46 3.08
CA LEU A 73 -18.10 -2.06 2.73
C LEU A 73 -19.43 -1.33 2.49
N THR A 74 -20.37 -2.00 1.83
CA THR A 74 -21.72 -1.48 1.55
C THR A 74 -22.57 -1.36 2.81
N ALA A 75 -22.34 -2.21 3.82
CA ALA A 75 -23.02 -2.11 5.11
C ALA A 75 -22.53 -0.94 5.99
N VAL A 76 -21.27 -0.52 5.81
CA VAL A 76 -20.63 0.53 6.63
C VAL A 76 -20.70 1.91 5.97
N SER A 77 -20.82 1.97 4.64
CA SER A 77 -21.07 3.21 3.91
C SER A 77 -22.51 3.23 3.40
N PRO A 78 -23.38 4.17 3.80
CA PRO A 78 -24.53 4.46 2.97
C PRO A 78 -23.98 4.85 1.60
N ALA A 79 -24.61 4.30 0.55
CA ALA A 79 -24.26 4.57 -0.83
C ALA A 79 -24.01 6.07 -1.05
N ALA A 80 -23.06 6.39 -1.95
CA ALA A 80 -22.83 7.76 -2.40
C ALA A 80 -24.18 8.49 -2.61
N PRO A 81 -24.31 9.76 -2.17
CA PRO A 81 -25.52 10.51 -2.46
C PRO A 81 -25.74 10.48 -3.98
N ASP A 82 -26.96 10.10 -4.35
CA ASP A 82 -27.51 10.01 -5.71
C ASP A 82 -26.55 10.51 -6.80
N ALA A 83 -26.10 9.58 -7.65
CA ALA A 83 -25.83 9.93 -9.04
C ALA A 83 -27.16 10.49 -9.59
N THR A 84 -27.30 11.80 -9.45
CA THR A 84 -28.50 12.56 -9.78
C THR A 84 -28.84 12.22 -11.22
N SER A 85 -30.06 11.72 -11.40
CA SER A 85 -30.68 11.51 -12.70
C SER A 85 -30.55 12.79 -13.53
N GLU A 86 -30.09 12.64 -14.77
CA GLU A 86 -30.46 13.54 -15.87
C GLU A 86 -30.75 12.71 -17.12
#